data_AF-A0A822B2G1-F1
#
_entry.id   AF-A0A822B2G1-F1
#
_cell.length_a   1.000
_cell.length_b   1.000
_cell.length_c   1.000
_cell.angle_alpha   90.00
_cell.angle_beta   90.00
_cell.angle_gamma   90.00
#
_symmetry.space_group_name_H-M   'P 1'
#
loop_
_entity.id
_entity.type
_entity.pdbx_description
1 polymer ?
#
loop_
_entity_poly.entity_id
_entity_poly.type
_entity_poly.pdbx_seq_one_letter_code
_entity_poly.pdbx_strand_id
1 'polypeptide(L)'
;KYSTQLLDNDIARVLGKLTSGGTYAKGIKTFELQGFKQLIDQVAASKKTSSDQIIGQINSTGGPSLAGVTTTANKDVTDRMTDASQYTGSHKERFDAEGFGRGKEGRVDQAKNTGYVGNYKGEGTYDKKH
;
A
#
# COMPACT_ATOMS: atom_id res chain seq x y z
N LYS A 1 -12.80 -1.97 42.61
CA LYS A 1 -11.41 -2.00 42.10
C LYS A 1 -11.43 -1.46 40.67
N TYR A 2 -10.73 -0.37 40.38
CA TYR A 2 -10.66 0.16 39.02
C TYR A 2 -9.72 -0.72 38.19
N SER A 3 -10.14 -1.11 36.98
CA SER A 3 -9.31 -1.91 36.07
C SER A 3 -8.06 -1.11 35.68
N THR A 4 -6.89 -1.71 35.84
CA THR A 4 -5.60 -1.12 35.46
C THR A 4 -5.31 -1.23 33.96
N GLN A 5 -6.04 -2.08 33.23
CA GLN A 5 -5.83 -2.26 31.79
C GLN A 5 -6.53 -1.14 30.99
N LEU A 6 -5.83 -0.58 30.00
CA LEU A 6 -6.41 0.29 28.98
C LEU A 6 -7.05 -0.60 27.92
N LEU A 7 -8.38 -0.53 27.79
CA LEU A 7 -9.07 -1.15 26.67
C LEU A 7 -9.01 -0.22 25.46
N ASP A 8 -9.08 -0.77 24.25
CA ASP A 8 -9.00 0.01 23.00
C ASP A 8 -10.01 1.18 22.95
N ASN A 9 -11.20 0.97 23.53
CA ASN A 9 -12.23 2.00 23.66
C ASN A 9 -11.82 3.17 24.57
N ASP A 10 -11.03 2.91 25.63
CA ASP A 10 -10.50 3.97 26.50
C ASP A 10 -9.43 4.78 25.77
N ILE A 11 -8.57 4.12 24.99
CA ILE A 11 -7.52 4.77 24.20
C ILE A 11 -8.15 5.69 23.13
N ALA A 12 -9.14 5.20 22.38
CA ALA A 12 -9.85 5.98 21.39
C ALA A 12 -10.57 7.20 22.00
N ARG A 13 -11.14 7.04 23.20
CA ARG A 13 -11.79 8.13 23.93
C ARG A 13 -10.79 9.20 24.39
N VAL A 14 -9.63 8.81 24.90
CA VAL A 14 -8.58 9.77 25.32
C VAL A 14 -7.99 10.50 24.11
N LEU A 15 -7.69 9.78 23.02
CA LEU A 15 -7.25 10.40 21.77
C LEU A 15 -8.30 11.36 21.20
N GLY A 16 -9.58 10.96 21.24
CA GLY A 16 -10.69 11.80 20.80
C GLY A 16 -10.76 13.13 21.56
N LYS A 17 -10.55 13.13 22.88
CA LYS A 17 -10.54 14.34 23.71
C LYS A 17 -9.43 15.32 23.32
N LEU A 18 -8.24 14.82 22.95
CA LEU A 18 -7.13 15.64 22.47
C LEU A 18 -7.49 16.39 21.17
N THR A 19 -8.30 15.77 20.31
CA THR A 19 -8.75 16.38 19.04
C THR A 19 -9.97 17.29 19.19
N SER A 20 -10.91 16.95 20.07
CA SER A 20 -12.12 17.76 20.30
C SER A 20 -11.85 18.98 21.18
N GLY A 21 -10.79 18.95 22.00
CA GLY A 21 -10.38 20.07 22.86
C GLY A 21 -9.65 21.20 22.13
N GLY A 22 -9.52 21.13 20.80
CA GLY A 22 -8.90 22.16 19.97
C GLY A 22 -7.36 22.17 19.99
N THR A 23 -6.72 21.24 20.70
CA THR A 23 -5.25 21.15 20.79
C THR A 23 -4.64 20.54 19.52
N TYR A 24 -5.37 19.64 18.84
CA TYR A 24 -5.00 19.05 17.57
C TYR A 24 -6.19 19.02 16.62
N ALA A 25 -5.98 19.36 15.35
CA ALA A 25 -7.04 19.31 14.35
C ALA A 25 -7.56 17.89 14.12
N LYS A 26 -8.86 17.77 13.83
CA LYS A 26 -9.49 16.49 13.50
C LYS A 26 -8.86 15.90 12.23
N GLY A 27 -8.51 14.61 12.27
CA GLY A 27 -7.92 13.90 11.12
C GLY A 27 -6.39 13.97 11.05
N ILE A 28 -5.74 14.60 12.03
CA ILE A 28 -4.28 14.51 12.18
C ILE A 28 -3.89 13.05 12.48
N LYS A 29 -2.89 12.54 11.74
CA LYS A 29 -2.41 11.15 11.84
C LYS A 29 -1.20 11.00 12.78
N THR A 30 -0.53 12.09 13.13
CA THR A 30 0.70 12.12 13.94
C THR A 30 0.70 13.35 14.84
N PHE A 31 1.27 13.27 16.04
CA PHE A 31 1.36 14.42 16.94
C PHE A 31 2.74 14.49 17.59
N GLU A 32 3.07 15.68 18.07
CA GLU A 32 4.36 15.99 18.69
C GLU A 32 4.47 15.38 20.09
N LEU A 33 5.70 15.30 20.61
CA LEU A 33 5.96 14.78 21.96
C LEU A 33 5.17 15.52 23.05
N GLN A 34 4.86 16.82 22.86
CA GLN A 34 4.02 17.58 23.78
C GLN A 34 2.60 17.00 23.89
N GLY A 35 2.00 16.63 22.75
CA GLY A 35 0.69 15.98 22.72
C GLY A 35 0.72 14.60 23.40
N PHE A 36 1.85 13.90 23.30
CA PHE A 36 2.04 12.64 24.01
C PHE A 36 2.00 12.82 25.53
N LYS A 37 2.67 13.84 26.08
CA LYS A 37 2.62 14.13 27.53
C LYS A 37 1.19 14.47 27.99
N GLN A 38 0.47 15.28 27.22
CA GLN A 38 -0.92 15.60 27.52
C GLN A 38 -1.82 14.35 27.51
N LEU A 39 -1.55 13.42 26.60
CA LEU A 39 -2.26 12.15 26.56
C LEU A 39 -1.98 11.32 27.83
N ILE A 40 -0.72 11.24 28.27
CA ILE A 40 -0.35 10.56 29.52
C ILE A 40 -1.11 11.18 30.71
N ASP A 41 -1.17 12.51 30.79
CA ASP A 41 -1.89 13.20 31.88
C ASP A 41 -3.39 12.89 31.86
N GLN A 42 -4.01 12.81 30.67
CA GLN A 42 -5.42 12.44 30.54
C GLN A 42 -5.67 10.97 30.92
N VAL A 43 -4.75 10.06 30.57
CA VAL A 43 -4.83 8.66 31.01
C VAL A 43 -4.68 8.58 32.53
N ALA A 44 -3.71 9.30 33.11
CA ALA A 44 -3.46 9.38 34.54
C ALA A 44 -4.71 9.85 35.30
N ALA A 45 -5.33 10.93 34.84
CA ALA A 45 -6.59 11.44 35.37
C ALA A 45 -7.74 10.42 35.28
N SER A 46 -7.84 9.69 34.17
CA SER A 46 -8.88 8.67 34.00
C SER A 46 -8.68 7.43 34.89
N LYS A 47 -7.44 7.07 35.20
CA LYS A 47 -7.11 5.90 36.04
C LYS A 47 -6.87 6.25 37.52
N LYS A 48 -6.85 7.55 37.86
CA LYS A 48 -6.52 8.06 39.21
C LYS A 48 -5.13 7.61 39.68
N THR A 49 -4.18 7.57 38.76
CA THR A 49 -2.77 7.23 39.00
C THR A 49 -1.90 8.43 38.69
N SER A 50 -0.63 8.43 39.11
CA SER A 50 0.30 9.52 38.75
C SER A 50 0.82 9.36 37.33
N SER A 51 1.12 10.48 36.65
CA SER A 51 1.72 10.48 35.31
C SER A 51 3.06 9.73 35.30
N ASP A 52 3.86 9.84 36.36
CA ASP A 52 5.15 9.15 36.50
C ASP A 52 5.01 7.63 36.54
N GLN A 53 3.95 7.10 37.17
CA GLN A 53 3.68 5.67 37.18
C GLN A 53 3.35 5.14 35.79
N ILE A 54 2.60 5.91 35.00
CA ILE A 54 2.28 5.54 33.61
C ILE A 54 3.54 5.59 32.74
N ILE A 55 4.37 6.62 32.88
CA ILE A 55 5.64 6.71 32.17
C ILE A 55 6.55 5.54 32.53
N GLY A 56 6.65 5.19 33.82
CA GLY A 56 7.42 4.04 34.28
C GLY A 56 6.93 2.71 33.71
N GLN A 57 5.61 2.54 33.57
CA GLN A 57 5.01 1.38 32.92
C GLN A 57 5.29 1.34 31.42
N ILE A 58 5.22 2.48 30.72
CA ILE A 58 5.54 2.54 29.29
C ILE A 58 7.01 2.20 29.06
N ASN A 59 7.92 2.76 29.86
CA ASN A 59 9.36 2.50 29.73
C ASN A 59 9.75 1.06 30.08
N SER A 60 8.96 0.35 30.89
CA SER A 60 9.19 -1.07 31.19
C SER A 60 8.63 -2.01 30.14
N THR A 61 7.78 -1.53 29.23
CA THR A 61 7.40 -2.30 28.04
C THR A 61 8.56 -2.34 27.05
N GLY A 62 8.89 -3.53 26.55
CA GLY A 62 10.05 -3.79 25.67
C GLY A 62 9.93 -3.22 24.25
N GLY A 63 9.23 -2.11 24.07
CA GLY A 63 8.97 -1.48 22.78
C GLY A 63 7.92 -2.21 21.94
N PRO A 64 7.59 -1.66 20.75
CA PRO A 64 6.66 -2.29 19.83
C PRO A 64 7.26 -3.63 19.34
N SER A 65 6.53 -4.72 19.56
CA SER A 65 6.90 -6.07 19.11
C SER A 65 5.89 -6.60 18.09
N LEU A 66 6.36 -7.36 17.11
CA LEU A 66 5.55 -7.94 16.03
C LEU A 66 4.78 -9.20 16.45
N ALA A 67 4.67 -9.48 17.75
CA ALA A 67 4.00 -10.68 18.24
C ALA A 67 2.50 -10.69 17.86
N GLY A 68 2.12 -11.61 16.97
CA GLY A 68 0.73 -11.79 16.52
C GLY A 68 0.28 -10.88 15.38
N VAL A 69 1.20 -10.17 14.71
CA VAL A 69 0.87 -9.29 13.57
C VAL A 69 0.65 -10.10 12.28
N THR A 70 -0.44 -9.81 11.57
CA THR A 70 -0.65 -10.19 10.17
C THR A 70 0.46 -9.56 9.32
N THR A 71 1.31 -10.36 8.69
CA THR A 71 2.36 -9.84 7.80
C THR A 71 1.74 -8.91 6.76
N THR A 72 2.25 -7.68 6.66
CA THR A 72 1.88 -6.76 5.59
C THR A 72 2.21 -7.42 4.26
N ALA A 73 1.20 -7.74 3.45
CA ALA A 73 1.43 -8.12 2.06
C ALA A 73 2.14 -6.95 1.37
N ASN A 74 3.33 -7.20 0.81
CA ASN A 74 4.13 -6.23 0.06
C ASN A 74 3.50 -5.88 -1.30
N LYS A 75 2.17 -5.73 -1.34
CA LYS A 75 1.39 -5.60 -2.56
C LYS A 75 1.86 -4.41 -3.39
N ASP A 76 2.11 -3.27 -2.77
CA ASP A 76 2.58 -2.06 -3.48
C ASP A 76 3.95 -2.25 -4.16
N VAL A 77 4.87 -2.97 -3.53
CA VAL A 77 6.19 -3.24 -4.11
C VAL A 77 6.06 -4.26 -5.24
N THR A 78 5.28 -5.32 -5.03
CA THR A 78 5.07 -6.34 -6.06
C THR A 78 4.31 -5.78 -7.25
N ASP A 79 3.29 -4.94 -7.03
CA ASP A 79 2.52 -4.28 -8.10
C ASP A 79 3.44 -3.45 -9.00
N ARG A 80 4.38 -2.69 -8.40
CA ARG A 80 5.39 -1.91 -9.15
C ARG A 80 6.38 -2.80 -9.90
N MET A 81 6.75 -3.95 -9.34
CA MET A 81 7.66 -4.90 -10.00
C MET A 81 7.00 -5.65 -11.17
N THR A 82 5.66 -5.78 -11.17
CA THR A 82 4.90 -6.54 -12.17
C THR A 82 4.07 -5.66 -13.12
N ASP A 83 4.28 -4.34 -13.13
CA ASP A 83 3.53 -3.42 -14.00
C ASP A 83 4.10 -3.41 -15.44
N ALA A 84 3.46 -4.20 -16.32
CA ALA A 84 3.80 -4.26 -17.74
C ALA A 84 3.42 -2.99 -18.52
N SER A 85 2.58 -2.10 -17.98
CA SER A 85 2.20 -0.84 -18.64
C SER A 85 3.38 0.13 -18.78
N GLN A 86 4.38 0.00 -17.90
CA GLN A 86 5.60 0.81 -17.91
C GLN A 86 6.69 0.27 -18.84
N TYR A 87 6.45 -0.85 -19.54
CA TYR A 87 7.42 -1.37 -20.50
C TYR A 87 7.61 -0.37 -21.64
N THR A 88 8.86 -0.16 -22.06
CA THR A 88 9.22 0.76 -23.15
C THR A 88 10.21 0.11 -24.10
N GLY A 89 10.33 0.68 -25.31
CA GLY A 89 11.24 0.20 -26.35
C GLY A 89 11.03 -1.28 -26.66
N SER A 90 12.12 -2.05 -26.68
CA SER A 90 12.11 -3.49 -27.00
C SER A 90 11.28 -4.35 -26.06
N HIS A 91 11.00 -3.90 -24.83
CA HIS A 91 10.14 -4.65 -23.91
C HIS A 91 8.67 -4.64 -24.37
N LYS A 92 8.18 -3.57 -25.02
CA LYS A 92 6.82 -3.53 -25.58
C LYS A 92 6.62 -4.52 -26.75
N GLU A 93 7.67 -4.72 -27.54
CA GLU A 93 7.60 -5.69 -28.64
C GLU A 93 7.62 -7.13 -28.10
N ARG A 94 8.40 -7.37 -27.04
CA ARG A 94 8.62 -8.72 -26.49
C ARG A 94 7.52 -9.22 -25.56
N PHE A 95 6.75 -8.33 -24.94
CA PHE A 95 5.73 -8.64 -23.93
C PHE A 95 4.38 -8.02 -24.28
N ASP A 96 3.30 -8.66 -23.88
CA ASP A 96 1.95 -8.10 -23.97
C ASP A 96 1.64 -7.14 -22.81
N ALA A 97 0.44 -6.55 -22.83
CA ALA A 97 0.00 -5.59 -21.82
C ALA A 97 -0.23 -6.23 -20.43
N GLU A 98 -0.31 -7.56 -20.37
CA GLU A 98 -0.46 -8.33 -19.14
C GLU A 98 0.90 -8.83 -18.61
N GLY A 99 1.98 -8.61 -19.35
CA GLY A 99 3.35 -8.98 -18.99
C GLY A 99 3.78 -10.37 -19.45
N PHE A 100 2.96 -11.07 -20.25
CA PHE A 100 3.35 -12.34 -20.85
C PHE A 100 4.20 -12.13 -22.10
N GLY A 101 5.19 -12.98 -22.30
CA GLY A 101 6.08 -12.87 -23.46
C GLY A 101 5.41 -13.29 -24.76
N ARG A 102 5.51 -12.47 -25.81
CA ARG A 102 4.98 -12.73 -27.17
C ARG A 102 5.80 -13.73 -27.99
N GLY A 103 6.69 -14.49 -27.34
CA GLY A 103 7.48 -15.53 -27.99
C GLY A 103 8.28 -15.05 -29.20
N LYS A 104 8.14 -15.75 -30.34
CA LYS A 104 8.87 -15.47 -31.59
C LYS A 104 8.42 -14.17 -32.24
N GLU A 105 7.13 -13.86 -32.18
CA GLU A 105 6.54 -12.67 -32.78
C GLU A 105 7.09 -11.39 -32.17
N GLY A 106 7.33 -11.39 -30.86
CA GLY A 106 7.93 -10.23 -30.18
C GLY A 106 9.46 -10.11 -30.28
N ARG A 107 10.13 -11.08 -30.91
CA ARG A 107 11.62 -11.12 -31.01
C ARG A 107 12.13 -11.00 -32.44
N VAL A 108 11.29 -11.26 -33.42
CA VAL A 108 11.67 -11.33 -34.83
C VAL A 108 10.70 -10.48 -35.64
N ASP A 109 11.23 -9.58 -36.44
CA ASP A 109 10.46 -8.86 -37.46
C ASP A 109 10.09 -9.83 -38.59
N GLN A 110 8.83 -10.29 -38.58
CA GLN A 110 8.35 -11.21 -39.61
C GLN A 110 7.94 -10.43 -40.86
N ALA A 111 8.83 -10.38 -41.83
CA ALA A 111 8.50 -9.92 -43.17
C ALA A 111 7.46 -10.87 -43.82
N LYS A 112 6.37 -10.29 -44.35
CA LYS A 112 5.39 -11.03 -45.15
C LYS A 112 6.03 -11.41 -46.48
N ASN A 113 6.52 -12.65 -46.57
CA ASN A 113 7.03 -13.23 -47.82
C ASN A 113 5.86 -13.71 -48.70
N THR A 114 5.05 -12.79 -49.23
CA THR A 114 3.95 -13.10 -50.18
C THR A 114 4.44 -13.42 -51.61
N GLY A 115 5.75 -13.63 -51.79
CA GLY A 115 6.38 -13.91 -53.08
C GLY A 115 6.63 -12.66 -53.93
N TYR A 116 7.43 -12.83 -54.99
CA TYR A 116 7.97 -11.77 -55.87
C TYR A 116 6.93 -11.01 -56.73
N VAL A 117 5.62 -11.24 -56.53
CA VAL A 117 4.56 -10.71 -57.41
C VAL A 117 3.98 -9.42 -56.84
N GLY A 118 4.68 -8.29 -57.04
CA GLY A 118 4.31 -6.98 -56.48
C GLY A 118 2.99 -6.37 -56.99
N ASN A 119 2.41 -6.89 -58.08
CA ASN A 119 1.25 -6.29 -58.74
C ASN A 119 -0.09 -6.99 -58.45
N TYR A 120 -0.08 -8.12 -57.72
CA TYR A 120 -1.32 -8.83 -57.41
C TYR A 120 -1.98 -8.27 -56.15
N LYS A 121 -3.09 -7.55 -56.31
CA LYS A 121 -3.86 -6.92 -55.21
C LYS A 121 -5.08 -7.73 -54.78
N GLY A 122 -5.22 -8.96 -55.28
CA GLY A 122 -6.39 -9.81 -55.05
C GLY A 122 -6.33 -10.70 -53.81
N GLU A 123 -5.29 -10.59 -52.98
CA GLU A 123 -5.09 -11.43 -51.80
C GLU A 123 -6.27 -11.30 -50.82
N GLY A 124 -6.89 -12.42 -50.43
CA GLY A 124 -8.01 -12.45 -49.48
C GLY A 124 -9.36 -11.91 -50.01
N THR A 125 -9.53 -11.79 -51.34
CA THR A 125 -10.79 -11.27 -51.94
C THR A 125 -11.70 -12.35 -52.55
N TYR A 126 -11.29 -13.63 -52.55
CA TYR A 126 -12.05 -14.73 -53.14
C TYR A 126 -13.36 -15.00 -52.40
N ASP A 127 -13.30 -15.23 -51.08
CA ASP A 127 -14.48 -15.51 -50.24
C ASP A 127 -15.44 -14.31 -50.09
N LYS A 128 -15.02 -13.12 -50.52
CA LYS A 128 -15.87 -11.91 -50.54
C LYS A 128 -16.63 -11.76 -51.85
N LYS A 129 -16.24 -12.49 -52.89
CA LYS A 129 -16.80 -12.40 -54.24
C LYS A 129 -17.56 -13.65 -54.69
N HIS A 130 -17.39 -14.77 -53.97
CA HIS A 130 -18.01 -16.06 -54.26
C HIS A 130 -18.75 -16.60 -53.04
#